data_AF-A0A157SVV6-F1
#
_entry.id   AF-A0A157SVV6-F1
#
_cell.length_a   1.000
_cell.length_b   1.000
_cell.length_c   1.000
_cell.angle_alpha   90.00
_cell.angle_beta   90.00
_cell.angle_gamma   90.00
#
_symmetry.space_group_name_H-M   'P 1'
#
loop_
_entity.id
_entity.type
_entity.pdbx_description
1 polymer ?
#
loop_
_entity_poly.entity_id
_entity_poly.type
_entity_poly.pdbx_seq_one_letter_code
_entity_poly.pdbx_strand_id
1 'polypeptide(L)'
;MSSYDDTPTARRRHKTLQEMAEIMGVFLMKRVGLDPDQAAEVGDEMIDLLHQHYGGQNLYIPKDRSYGRLDHDAYIWAHFRRGNASEIAAHLDVSYVYVYQRYRAMLAEARRRVQPQLPGLELGQTEQA
;
A
#
# COMPACT_ATOMS: atom_id res chain seq x y z
N MET A 1 -28.45 43.71 -26.75
CA MET A 1 -27.63 44.13 -25.59
C MET A 1 -27.33 42.88 -24.79
N SER A 2 -26.05 42.53 -24.74
CA SER A 2 -25.51 41.21 -24.37
C SER A 2 -25.40 41.04 -22.86
N SER A 3 -25.71 39.85 -22.37
CA SER A 3 -24.85 39.08 -21.46
C SER A 3 -25.31 37.62 -21.55
N TYR A 4 -24.67 36.77 -22.36
CA TYR A 4 -23.56 35.93 -21.90
C TYR A 4 -23.67 35.59 -20.41
N ASP A 5 -24.55 34.65 -20.10
CA ASP A 5 -24.49 33.89 -18.85
C ASP A 5 -24.17 32.42 -19.17
N ASP A 6 -23.23 32.25 -20.09
CA ASP A 6 -22.45 31.01 -20.21
C ASP A 6 -21.34 31.11 -19.16
N THR A 7 -21.70 30.91 -17.89
CA THR A 7 -20.75 30.96 -16.78
C THR A 7 -19.79 29.76 -16.94
N PRO A 8 -18.50 29.94 -17.29
CA PRO A 8 -17.59 28.82 -17.48
C PRO A 8 -16.98 28.40 -16.14
N THR A 9 -17.82 28.20 -15.13
CA THR A 9 -17.44 27.81 -13.77
C THR A 9 -18.24 26.62 -13.24
N ALA A 10 -18.71 25.75 -14.14
CA ALA A 10 -18.62 24.33 -13.80
C ALA A 10 -17.12 24.03 -13.65
N ARG A 11 -16.58 24.21 -12.44
CA ARG A 11 -15.19 23.88 -12.11
C ARG A 11 -14.97 22.43 -12.54
N ARG A 12 -14.46 22.22 -13.75
CA ARG A 12 -14.10 20.89 -14.22
C ARG A 12 -12.93 20.46 -13.34
N ARG A 13 -13.24 19.63 -12.33
CA ARG A 13 -12.22 18.97 -11.51
C ARG A 13 -11.24 18.31 -12.46
N HIS A 14 -9.96 18.34 -12.08
CA HIS A 14 -8.95 17.64 -12.85
C HIS A 14 -9.37 16.17 -13.01
N LYS A 15 -9.28 15.62 -14.22
CA LYS A 15 -9.86 14.30 -14.55
C LYS A 15 -9.47 13.21 -13.55
N THR A 16 -8.21 13.18 -13.13
CA THR A 16 -7.72 12.21 -12.14
C THR A 16 -8.41 12.33 -10.79
N LEU A 17 -8.72 13.55 -10.34
CA LEU A 17 -9.42 13.76 -9.07
C LEU A 17 -10.87 13.26 -9.16
N GLN A 18 -11.53 13.47 -10.31
CA GLN A 18 -12.85 12.92 -10.57
C GLN A 18 -12.84 11.39 -10.59
N GLU A 19 -11.88 10.78 -11.30
CA GLU A 19 -11.71 9.32 -11.33
C GLU A 19 -11.45 8.76 -9.92
N MET A 20 -10.69 9.47 -9.08
CA MET A 20 -10.47 9.06 -7.69
C MET A 20 -11.76 9.11 -6.86
N ALA A 21 -12.58 10.15 -6.99
CA ALA A 21 -13.87 10.25 -6.31
C ALA A 21 -14.79 9.06 -6.67
N GLU A 22 -14.87 8.74 -7.96
CA GLU A 22 -15.66 7.61 -8.47
C GLU A 22 -15.15 6.27 -7.91
N ILE A 23 -13.83 6.04 -7.90
CA ILE A 23 -13.23 4.83 -7.33
C ILE A 23 -13.59 4.68 -5.84
N MET A 24 -13.53 5.78 -5.09
CA MET A 24 -13.88 5.78 -3.66
C MET A 24 -15.38 5.54 -3.45
N GLY A 25 -16.25 6.15 -4.25
CA GLY A 25 -17.69 5.91 -4.21
C GLY A 25 -18.03 4.44 -4.46
N VAL A 26 -17.45 3.82 -5.50
CA VAL A 26 -17.62 2.39 -5.78
C VAL A 26 -17.14 1.52 -4.61
N PHE A 27 -16.04 1.90 -3.95
CA PHE A 27 -15.58 1.20 -2.75
C PHE A 27 -16.59 1.29 -1.61
N LEU A 28 -17.12 2.49 -1.34
CA LEU A 28 -18.13 2.72 -0.29
C LEU A 28 -19.40 1.92 -0.53
N MET A 29 -19.91 1.88 -1.77
CA MET A 29 -21.05 1.04 -2.13
C MET A 29 -20.78 -0.44 -1.82
N LYS A 30 -19.63 -0.95 -2.26
CA LYS A 30 -19.30 -2.39 -2.15
C LYS A 30 -18.97 -2.84 -0.74
N ARG A 31 -18.35 -1.99 0.08
CA ARG A 31 -17.82 -2.36 1.39
C ARG A 31 -18.68 -1.87 2.55
N VAL A 32 -19.30 -0.71 2.41
CA VAL A 32 -20.12 -0.09 3.45
C VAL A 32 -21.62 -0.25 3.15
N GLY A 33 -21.99 -0.44 1.88
CA GLY A 33 -23.38 -0.62 1.47
C GLY A 33 -24.14 0.70 1.33
N LEU A 34 -23.45 1.80 1.07
CA LEU A 34 -24.09 3.08 0.77
C LEU A 34 -24.87 3.02 -0.55
N ASP A 35 -25.97 3.76 -0.60
CA ASP A 35 -26.72 4.03 -1.82
C ASP A 35 -25.84 4.78 -2.86
N PRO A 36 -26.04 4.59 -4.17
CA PRO A 36 -25.25 5.25 -5.21
C PRO A 36 -25.09 6.76 -5.04
N ASP A 37 -26.17 7.47 -4.69
CA ASP A 37 -26.13 8.93 -4.61
C ASP A 37 -25.31 9.38 -3.40
N GLN A 38 -25.51 8.73 -2.25
CA GLN A 38 -24.73 8.98 -1.04
C GLN A 38 -23.25 8.62 -1.22
N ALA A 39 -22.96 7.52 -1.91
CA ALA A 39 -21.58 7.09 -2.16
C ALA A 39 -20.84 8.05 -3.09
N ALA A 40 -21.53 8.61 -4.09
CA ALA A 40 -20.98 9.63 -4.98
C ALA A 40 -20.67 10.93 -4.21
N GLU A 41 -21.61 11.42 -3.41
CA GLU A 41 -21.44 12.62 -2.58
C GLU A 41 -20.26 12.49 -1.63
N VAL A 42 -20.20 11.39 -0.85
CA VAL A 42 -19.08 11.15 0.08
C VAL A 42 -17.76 10.95 -0.68
N GLY A 43 -17.79 10.34 -1.87
CA GLY A 43 -16.64 10.23 -2.76
C GLY A 43 -16.07 11.61 -3.13
N ASP A 44 -16.94 12.54 -3.52
CA ASP A 44 -16.57 13.90 -3.86
C ASP A 44 -16.04 14.69 -2.66
N GLU A 45 -16.65 14.55 -1.49
CA GLU A 45 -16.20 15.18 -0.25
C GLU A 45 -14.80 14.70 0.16
N MET A 46 -14.51 13.41 0.05
CA MET A 46 -13.18 12.86 0.35
C MET A 46 -12.09 13.44 -0.56
N ILE A 47 -12.40 13.63 -1.85
CA ILE A 47 -11.46 14.26 -2.77
C ILE A 47 -11.30 15.75 -2.47
N ASP A 48 -12.37 16.44 -2.07
CA ASP A 48 -12.26 17.84 -1.63
C ASP A 48 -11.36 17.97 -0.39
N LEU A 49 -11.46 17.05 0.56
CA LEU A 49 -10.56 17.00 1.72
C LEU A 49 -9.11 16.76 1.29
N LEU A 50 -8.85 15.81 0.38
CA LEU A 50 -7.50 15.57 -0.14
C LEU A 50 -6.94 16.80 -0.85
N HIS A 51 -7.77 17.47 -1.66
CA HIS A 51 -7.39 18.68 -2.36
C HIS A 51 -7.11 19.84 -1.38
N GLN A 52 -7.90 19.99 -0.31
CA GLN A 52 -7.67 21.01 0.70
C GLN A 52 -6.36 20.81 1.47
N HIS A 53 -6.03 19.56 1.81
CA HIS A 53 -4.84 19.26 2.63
C HIS A 53 -3.55 19.15 1.82
N TYR A 54 -3.62 18.63 0.60
CA TYR A 54 -2.44 18.32 -0.22
C TYR A 54 -2.37 19.11 -1.53
N GLY A 55 -3.36 19.96 -1.82
CA GLY A 55 -3.37 20.82 -2.99
C GLY A 55 -2.12 21.70 -3.07
N GLY A 56 -1.52 21.77 -4.25
CA GLY A 56 -0.27 22.51 -4.49
C GLY A 56 1.01 21.75 -4.14
N GLN A 57 0.92 20.56 -3.55
CA GLN A 57 2.08 19.68 -3.31
C GLN A 57 2.26 18.71 -4.48
N ASN A 58 3.53 18.39 -4.81
CA ASN A 58 3.83 17.33 -5.77
C ASN A 58 3.76 15.96 -5.06
N LEU A 59 2.62 15.27 -5.17
CA LEU A 59 2.40 13.96 -4.57
C LEU A 59 2.78 12.83 -5.54
N TYR A 60 3.68 11.96 -5.10
CA TYR A 60 4.00 10.71 -5.79
C TYR A 60 3.34 9.53 -5.07
N ILE A 61 2.49 8.79 -5.79
CA ILE A 61 1.92 7.53 -5.29
C ILE A 61 2.81 6.37 -5.78
N PRO A 62 3.62 5.74 -4.90
CA PRO A 62 4.45 4.62 -5.31
C PRO A 62 3.59 3.44 -5.75
N LYS A 63 3.95 2.81 -6.87
CA LYS A 63 3.36 1.53 -7.28
C LYS A 63 3.89 0.44 -6.35
N ASP A 64 3.22 0.28 -5.21
CA ASP A 64 3.78 -0.44 -4.08
C ASP A 64 3.74 -1.97 -4.28
N ARG A 65 4.77 -2.51 -4.95
CA ARG A 65 5.05 -3.98 -4.96
C ARG A 65 5.39 -4.51 -3.55
N SER A 66 5.61 -3.62 -2.59
CA SER A 66 5.96 -3.91 -1.21
C SER A 66 4.74 -3.96 -0.30
N TYR A 67 3.60 -3.36 -0.66
CA TYR A 67 2.39 -3.41 0.18
C TYR A 67 1.83 -4.84 0.28
N GLY A 68 1.57 -5.49 -0.85
CA GLY A 68 1.20 -6.91 -0.86
C GLY A 68 2.29 -7.81 -0.24
N ARG A 69 3.55 -7.37 -0.28
CA ARG A 69 4.66 -8.06 0.40
C ARG A 69 4.58 -7.91 1.92
N LEU A 70 4.12 -6.79 2.46
CA LEU A 70 3.93 -6.60 3.90
C LEU A 70 2.85 -7.54 4.44
N ASP A 71 1.74 -7.69 3.72
CA ASP A 71 0.67 -8.62 4.10
C ASP A 71 1.16 -10.08 4.05
N HIS A 72 1.89 -10.45 2.99
CA HIS A 72 2.50 -11.78 2.87
C HIS A 72 3.51 -12.04 3.98
N ASP A 73 4.39 -11.08 4.25
CA ASP A 73 5.41 -11.16 5.30
C ASP A 73 4.77 -11.31 6.68
N ALA A 74 3.75 -10.51 7.00
CA ALA A 74 3.01 -10.59 8.25
C ALA A 74 2.36 -11.97 8.44
N TYR A 75 1.71 -12.49 7.40
CA TYR A 75 1.11 -13.81 7.42
C TYR A 75 2.15 -14.92 7.60
N ILE A 76 3.22 -14.91 6.79
CA ILE A 76 4.32 -15.87 6.89
C ILE A 76 4.93 -15.82 8.29
N TRP A 77 5.21 -14.64 8.84
CA TRP A 77 5.80 -14.49 10.17
C TRP A 77 4.93 -15.08 11.28
N ALA A 78 3.61 -14.83 11.23
CA ALA A 78 2.68 -15.33 12.23
C ALA A 78 2.48 -16.86 12.15
N HIS A 79 2.38 -17.40 10.93
CA HIS A 79 1.90 -18.77 10.71
C HIS A 79 2.99 -19.78 10.33
N PHE A 80 4.19 -19.35 9.97
CA PHE A 80 5.24 -20.29 9.55
C PHE A 80 5.67 -21.23 10.68
N ARG A 81 5.64 -22.53 10.38
CA ARG A 81 6.08 -23.63 11.24
C ARG A 81 6.85 -24.64 10.38
N ARG A 82 7.62 -25.52 11.03
CA ARG A 82 8.35 -26.56 10.29
C ARG A 82 7.35 -27.47 9.58
N GLY A 83 7.38 -27.47 8.25
CA GLY A 83 6.59 -28.39 7.41
C GLY A 83 5.34 -27.79 6.76
N ASN A 84 4.90 -26.57 7.12
CA ASN A 84 3.67 -25.98 6.56
C ASN A 84 3.91 -24.96 5.42
N ALA A 85 5.13 -24.90 4.88
CA ALA A 85 5.49 -23.92 3.85
C ALA A 85 4.66 -24.08 2.55
N SER A 86 4.31 -25.31 2.17
CA SER A 86 3.47 -25.58 0.99
C SER A 86 2.03 -25.07 1.17
N GLU A 87 1.49 -25.15 2.38
CA GLU A 87 0.14 -24.66 2.69
C GLU A 87 0.10 -23.13 2.63
N ILE A 88 1.10 -22.47 3.23
CA ILE A 88 1.24 -21.01 3.19
C ILE A 88 1.43 -20.52 1.75
N ALA A 89 2.23 -21.23 0.95
CA ALA A 89 2.45 -20.91 -0.45
C ALA A 89 1.14 -20.94 -1.26
N ALA A 90 0.30 -21.97 -1.04
CA ALA A 90 -1.00 -22.07 -1.68
C ALA A 90 -1.98 -20.98 -1.20
N HIS A 91 -1.97 -20.65 0.09
CA HIS A 91 -2.85 -19.61 0.64
C HIS A 91 -2.54 -18.22 0.09
N LEU A 92 -1.25 -17.90 -0.10
CA LEU A 92 -0.79 -16.59 -0.57
C LEU A 92 -0.60 -16.53 -2.10
N ASP A 93 -0.90 -17.60 -2.83
CA ASP A 93 -0.65 -17.73 -4.28
C ASP A 93 0.80 -17.39 -4.67
N VAL A 94 1.76 -17.97 -3.95
CA VAL A 94 3.21 -17.79 -4.17
C VAL A 94 3.94 -19.12 -4.26
N SER A 95 5.21 -19.10 -4.66
CA SER A 95 6.02 -20.32 -4.69
C SER A 95 6.46 -20.76 -3.30
N TYR A 96 6.65 -22.07 -3.12
CA TYR A 96 7.24 -22.65 -1.90
C TYR A 96 8.58 -21.98 -1.52
N VAL A 97 9.43 -21.71 -2.53
CA VAL A 97 10.73 -21.07 -2.34
C VAL A 97 10.58 -19.63 -1.81
N TYR A 98 9.58 -18.89 -2.29
CA TYR A 98 9.30 -17.53 -1.85
C TYR A 98 9.05 -17.48 -0.34
N VAL A 99 8.25 -18.39 0.22
CA VAL A 99 7.94 -18.45 1.65
C VAL A 99 9.22 -18.53 2.50
N TYR A 100 10.16 -19.40 2.13
CA TYR A 100 11.44 -19.53 2.84
C TYR A 100 12.32 -18.29 2.69
N GLN A 101 12.41 -17.71 1.49
CA GLN A 101 13.22 -16.51 1.26
C GLN A 101 12.72 -15.34 2.11
N ARG A 102 11.39 -15.13 2.16
CA ARG A 102 10.79 -14.09 3.00
C ARG A 102 11.01 -14.36 4.48
N TYR A 103 10.74 -15.58 4.94
CA TYR A 103 10.95 -15.94 6.35
C TYR A 103 12.41 -15.74 6.80
N ARG A 104 13.39 -16.13 5.97
CA ARG A 104 14.82 -15.90 6.27
C ARG A 104 15.18 -14.41 6.31
N ALA A 105 14.64 -13.60 5.39
CA ALA A 105 14.85 -12.16 5.39
C ALA A 105 14.29 -11.51 6.67
N MET A 106 13.07 -11.88 7.08
CA MET A 106 12.45 -11.39 8.31
C MET A 106 13.21 -11.83 9.57
N LEU A 107 13.70 -13.08 9.61
CA LEU A 107 14.56 -13.55 10.70
C LEU A 107 15.86 -12.75 10.82
N ALA A 108 16.51 -12.43 9.69
CA ALA A 108 17.73 -11.63 9.68
C ALA A 108 17.47 -10.21 10.23
N GLU A 109 16.36 -9.60 9.81
CA GLU A 109 15.92 -8.28 10.30
C GLU A 109 15.58 -8.31 11.79
N ALA A 110 14.81 -9.29 12.26
CA ALA A 110 14.50 -9.45 13.68
C ALA A 110 15.76 -9.61 14.53
N ARG A 111 16.75 -10.38 14.06
CA ARG A 111 18.06 -10.51 14.74
C ARG A 111 18.80 -9.19 14.83
N ARG A 112 18.84 -8.39 13.75
CA ARG A 112 19.47 -7.06 13.75
C ARG A 112 18.84 -6.11 14.77
N ARG A 113 17.54 -6.22 15.00
CA ARG A 113 16.81 -5.37 15.97
C ARG A 113 17.08 -5.77 17.41
N VAL A 114 17.18 -7.08 17.69
CA VAL A 114 17.38 -7.61 19.04
C VAL A 114 18.86 -7.59 19.46
N GLN A 115 19.77 -7.75 18.50
CA GLN A 115 21.21 -7.74 18.75
C GLN A 115 21.83 -6.46 18.17
N PRO A 116 22.06 -5.41 19.00
CA PRO A 116 23.02 -4.39 18.62
C PRO A 116 24.34 -5.10 18.31
N GLN A 117 24.95 -4.77 17.19
CA GLN A 117 26.23 -5.35 16.78
C GLN A 117 27.20 -5.26 17.96
N LEU A 118 27.74 -6.39 18.40
CA LEU A 118 28.71 -6.45 19.49
C LEU A 118 29.91 -5.58 19.08
N PRO A 119 30.22 -4.51 19.82
CA PRO A 119 31.42 -3.71 19.52
C PRO A 119 32.65 -4.62 19.59
N GLY A 120 33.40 -4.71 18.49
CA GLY A 120 34.69 -5.43 18.44
C GLY A 120 34.70 -6.82 17.77
N LEU A 121 33.61 -7.27 17.13
CA LEU A 121 33.64 -8.45 16.27
C LEU A 121 33.71 -8.03 14.79
N GLU A 122 34.87 -7.55 14.35
CA GLU A 122 35.21 -7.50 12.93
C GLU A 122 35.22 -8.96 12.46
N LEU A 123 34.25 -9.36 11.63
CA LEU A 123 34.28 -10.68 10.99
C LEU A 123 35.56 -10.72 10.18
N GLY A 124 36.55 -11.44 10.72
CA GLY A 124 37.90 -11.50 10.22
C GLY A 124 37.88 -11.61 8.71
N GLN A 125 38.50 -10.62 8.08
CA GLN A 125 38.97 -10.74 6.72
C GLN A 125 39.69 -12.09 6.64
N THR A 126 39.17 -12.98 5.80
CA THR A 126 39.92 -14.15 5.35
C THR A 126 41.11 -13.61 4.56
N GLU A 127 42.18 -13.28 5.28
CA GLU A 127 43.53 -13.30 4.75
C GLU A 127 44.00 -14.76 4.65
N GLN A 128 44.96 -14.92 3.73
CA GLN A 128 45.83 -16.07 3.50
C GLN A 128 45.28 -17.09 2.49
N ALA A 129 45.99 -17.43 1.42
CA ALA A 129 47.29 -17.04 0.89
C ALA A 129 47.36 -17.47 -0.58
#